data_AF-A0A2S4UVX5-F1
#
_entry.id   AF-A0A2S4UVX5-F1
#
_cell.length_a   1.000
_cell.length_b   1.000
_cell.length_c   1.000
_cell.angle_alpha   90.00
_cell.angle_beta   90.00
_cell.angle_gamma   90.00
#
_symmetry.space_group_name_H-M   'P 1'
#
loop_
_entity.id
_entity.type
_entity.pdbx_description
1 polymer ?
#
loop_
_entity_poly.entity_id
_entity_poly.type
_entity_poly.pdbx_seq_one_letter_code
_entity_poly.pdbx_strand_id
1 'polypeptide(L)'
;MAHTPQAPQGNAVSKNLTVAQKQWLDGVIACMKQQINTELEPDNDARTPLEKVIADDHALKNMHYRYDGVMQEAEFMQLGSSQMPDFYALWVARRAELGRGPPLKKEQTTAYELAIATGEILTSNKD
;
A
#
# COMPACT_ATOMS: atom_id res chain seq x y z
N MET A 1 -39.80 -1.16 -31.70
CA MET A 1 -39.14 -1.63 -30.47
C MET A 1 -37.70 -1.97 -30.79
N ALA A 2 -36.76 -1.22 -30.21
CA ALA A 2 -35.39 -1.66 -29.89
C ALA A 2 -34.68 -0.44 -29.29
N HIS A 3 -34.88 -0.21 -27.99
CA HIS A 3 -34.03 0.68 -27.23
C HIS A 3 -32.68 -0.03 -27.06
N THR A 4 -31.64 0.51 -27.68
CA THR A 4 -30.26 0.13 -27.39
C THR A 4 -29.92 0.69 -26.01
N PRO A 5 -29.58 -0.12 -24.99
CA PRO A 5 -29.06 0.43 -23.75
C PRO A 5 -27.63 0.90 -24.03
N GLN A 6 -27.45 2.22 -24.09
CA GLN A 6 -26.13 2.83 -24.07
C GLN A 6 -25.49 2.48 -22.72
N ALA A 7 -24.35 1.79 -22.76
CA ALA A 7 -23.55 1.50 -21.58
C ALA A 7 -23.30 2.82 -20.83
N PRO A 8 -23.44 2.87 -19.49
CA PRO A 8 -23.04 4.05 -18.75
C PRO A 8 -21.54 4.19 -18.93
N GLN A 9 -21.13 5.17 -19.75
CA GLN A 9 -19.79 5.71 -19.68
C GLN A 9 -19.62 6.20 -18.24
N GLY A 10 -18.90 5.41 -17.44
CA GLY A 10 -18.40 5.81 -16.14
C GLY A 10 -17.41 6.93 -16.35
N ASN A 11 -17.93 8.13 -16.60
CA ASN A 11 -17.17 9.35 -16.41
C ASN A 11 -16.74 9.31 -14.94
N ALA A 12 -15.44 9.19 -14.71
CA ALA A 12 -14.83 9.53 -13.43
C ALA A 12 -15.04 11.04 -13.21
N VAL A 13 -16.28 11.42 -12.90
CA VAL A 13 -16.64 12.77 -12.52
C VAL A 13 -15.95 12.98 -11.18
N SER A 14 -14.91 13.82 -11.16
CA SER A 14 -14.32 14.30 -9.92
C SER A 14 -15.42 14.99 -9.12
N LYS A 15 -16.04 14.24 -8.20
CA LYS A 15 -17.07 14.77 -7.30
C LYS A 15 -16.42 15.81 -6.40
N ASN A 16 -17.00 17.01 -6.35
CA ASN A 16 -16.60 18.00 -5.37
C ASN A 16 -16.85 17.42 -3.97
N LEU A 17 -15.77 17.17 -3.23
CA LEU A 17 -15.82 16.59 -1.89
C LEU A 17 -16.49 17.57 -0.91
N THR A 18 -17.40 17.07 -0.08
CA THR A 18 -17.94 17.84 1.05
C THR A 18 -16.85 18.10 2.09
N VAL A 19 -17.08 19.08 2.98
CA VAL A 19 -16.15 19.35 4.09
C VAL A 19 -15.93 18.09 4.94
N ALA A 20 -17.00 17.34 5.23
CA ALA A 20 -16.91 16.11 6.01
C ALA A 20 -16.11 15.01 5.29
N GLN A 21 -16.31 14.83 3.98
CA GLN A 21 -15.53 13.87 3.18
C GLN A 21 -14.05 14.22 3.14
N LYS A 22 -13.71 15.51 3.01
CA LYS A 22 -12.31 15.98 3.07
C LYS A 22 -11.68 15.69 4.42
N GLN A 23 -12.37 16.03 5.51
CA GLN A 23 -11.87 15.78 6.87
C GLN A 23 -11.67 14.29 7.15
N TRP A 24 -12.59 13.45 6.67
CA TRP A 24 -12.44 12.00 6.79
C TRP A 24 -11.25 11.48 5.98
N LEU A 25 -11.09 11.91 4.71
CA LEU A 25 -9.94 11.56 3.87
C LEU A 25 -8.61 12.01 4.49
N ASP A 26 -8.55 13.21 5.04
CA ASP A 26 -7.37 13.72 5.75
C ASP A 26 -7.03 12.83 6.96
N GLY A 27 -8.05 12.36 7.69
CA GLY A 27 -7.89 11.40 8.78
C GLY A 27 -7.37 10.04 8.33
N VAL A 28 -7.89 9.51 7.22
CA VAL A 28 -7.40 8.26 6.61
C VAL A 28 -5.94 8.41 6.18
N ILE A 29 -5.57 9.51 5.51
CA ILE A 29 -4.20 9.78 5.09
C ILE A 29 -3.28 9.89 6.30
N ALA A 30 -3.69 10.58 7.36
CA ALA A 30 -2.92 10.70 8.59
C ALA A 30 -2.69 9.33 9.24
N CYS A 31 -3.72 8.49 9.32
CA CYS A 31 -3.62 7.13 9.84
C CYS A 31 -2.67 6.26 9.00
N MET A 32 -2.80 6.30 7.67
CA MET A 32 -1.91 5.58 6.74
C MET A 32 -0.44 6.01 6.92
N LYS A 33 -0.19 7.32 6.97
CA LYS A 33 1.16 7.86 7.19
C LYS A 33 1.72 7.46 8.54
N GLN A 34 0.89 7.49 9.59
CA GLN A 34 1.30 7.04 10.93
C GLN A 34 1.74 5.58 10.89
N GLN A 35 0.91 4.70 10.31
CA GLN A 35 1.23 3.27 10.19
C GLN A 35 2.52 3.02 9.40
N ILE A 36 2.73 3.73 8.29
CA ILE A 36 3.98 3.66 7.53
C ILE A 36 5.14 4.09 8.41
N ASN A 37 5.03 5.22 9.09
CA ASN A 37 6.12 5.79 9.88
C ASN A 37 6.46 4.97 11.14
N THR A 38 5.55 4.12 11.63
CA THR A 38 5.80 3.31 12.82
C THR A 38 6.18 1.87 12.50
N GLU A 39 5.57 1.26 11.48
CA GLU A 39 5.72 -0.18 11.21
C GLU A 39 6.61 -0.47 10.00
N LEU A 40 6.50 0.34 8.94
CA LEU A 40 7.14 0.03 7.66
C LEU A 40 8.44 0.79 7.49
N GLU A 41 8.43 2.10 7.72
CA GLU A 41 9.54 3.03 7.50
C GLU A 41 9.75 3.97 8.70
N PRO A 42 10.11 3.42 9.87
CA PRO A 42 10.55 4.23 10.99
C PRO A 42 11.86 4.96 10.65
N ASP A 43 12.03 6.14 11.25
CA ASP A 43 13.26 6.94 11.14
C ASP A 43 14.47 6.13 11.62
N ASN A 44 14.32 5.47 12.77
CA ASN A 44 15.33 4.61 13.37
C ASN A 44 14.91 3.15 13.24
N ASP A 45 15.21 2.57 12.07
CA ASP A 45 14.92 1.17 11.79
C ASP A 45 16.05 0.27 12.28
N ALA A 46 15.79 -0.53 13.32
CA ALA A 46 16.77 -1.46 13.89
C ALA A 46 16.85 -2.80 13.15
N ARG A 47 15.96 -3.05 12.18
CA ARG A 47 15.92 -4.30 11.42
C ARG A 47 17.16 -4.40 10.52
N THR A 48 17.69 -5.62 10.42
CA THR A 48 18.69 -5.96 9.42
C THR A 48 18.12 -5.80 8.00
N PRO A 49 18.98 -5.67 6.96
CA PRO A 49 18.51 -5.61 5.57
C PRO A 49 17.60 -6.78 5.18
N LEU A 50 17.89 -8.00 5.65
CA LEU A 50 17.08 -9.18 5.35
C LEU A 50 15.70 -9.12 6.05
N GLU A 51 15.67 -8.83 7.35
CA GLU A 51 14.42 -8.68 8.10
C GLU A 51 13.52 -7.61 7.47
N LYS A 52 14.12 -6.52 7.00
CA LYS A 52 13.40 -5.45 6.32
C LYS A 52 12.77 -5.95 5.03
N VAL A 53 13.52 -6.68 4.21
CA VAL A 53 13.00 -7.26 2.97
C VAL A 53 11.84 -8.23 3.24
N ILE A 54 11.96 -9.08 4.27
CA ILE A 54 10.89 -10.01 4.64
C ILE A 54 9.65 -9.25 5.11
N ALA A 55 9.84 -8.18 5.90
CA ALA A 55 8.74 -7.32 6.36
C ALA A 55 8.06 -6.59 5.19
N ASP A 56 8.84 -6.05 4.25
CA ASP A 56 8.32 -5.40 3.03
C ASP A 56 7.47 -6.38 2.21
N ASP A 57 7.99 -7.57 1.94
CA ASP A 57 7.27 -8.62 1.19
C ASP A 57 5.97 -9.03 1.88
N HIS A 58 6.00 -9.20 3.20
CA HIS A 58 4.81 -9.50 3.98
C HIS A 58 3.78 -8.36 3.91
N ALA A 59 4.22 -7.10 4.03
CA ALA A 59 3.34 -5.94 3.93
C ALA A 59 2.72 -5.81 2.52
N LEU A 60 3.50 -6.03 1.46
CA LEU A 60 3.02 -6.02 0.08
C LEU A 60 1.94 -7.09 -0.16
N LYS A 61 2.14 -8.31 0.35
CA LYS A 61 1.17 -9.42 0.20
C LYS A 61 -0.15 -9.15 0.93
N ASN A 62 -0.08 -8.47 2.06
CA ASN A 62 -1.25 -8.21 2.94
C ASN A 62 -1.79 -6.79 2.82
N MET A 63 -1.40 -6.04 1.79
CA MET A 63 -1.74 -4.61 1.68
C MET A 63 -3.25 -4.37 1.60
N HIS A 64 -4.00 -5.24 0.93
CA HIS A 64 -5.46 -5.13 0.78
C HIS A 64 -6.18 -5.18 2.14
N TYR A 65 -5.80 -6.10 3.03
CA TYR A 65 -6.40 -6.23 4.36
C TYR A 65 -6.29 -4.99 5.23
N ARG A 66 -5.27 -4.14 4.99
CA ARG A 66 -5.08 -2.91 5.76
C ARG A 66 -6.11 -1.83 5.39
N TYR A 67 -6.80 -1.95 4.25
CA TYR A 67 -7.65 -0.88 3.71
C TYR A 67 -9.07 -1.30 3.35
N ASP A 68 -9.42 -2.58 3.42
CA ASP A 68 -10.79 -3.04 3.08
C ASP A 68 -11.88 -2.30 3.85
N GLY A 69 -11.69 -2.05 5.15
CA GLY A 69 -12.65 -1.28 5.96
C GLY A 69 -12.76 0.19 5.52
N VAL A 70 -11.63 0.82 5.20
CA VAL A 70 -11.58 2.20 4.69
C VAL A 70 -12.28 2.31 3.33
N MET A 71 -12.11 1.30 2.47
CA MET A 71 -12.81 1.24 1.19
C MET A 71 -14.32 1.06 1.36
N GLN A 72 -14.77 0.24 2.32
CA GLN A 72 -16.19 0.10 2.65
C GLN A 72 -16.79 1.41 3.16
N GLU A 73 -16.13 2.10 4.09
CA GLU A 73 -16.58 3.42 4.57
C GLU A 73 -16.66 4.45 3.43
N ALA A 74 -15.68 4.43 2.51
CA ALA A 74 -15.68 5.28 1.33
C ALA A 74 -16.87 5.04 0.40
N GLU A 75 -17.26 3.78 0.20
CA GLU A 75 -18.45 3.41 -0.57
C GLU A 75 -19.73 3.98 0.06
N PHE A 76 -19.87 3.91 1.40
CA PHE A 76 -21.00 4.55 2.12
C PHE A 76 -21.01 6.06 1.93
N MET A 77 -19.83 6.70 1.89
CA MET A 77 -19.69 8.13 1.60
C MET A 77 -19.79 8.47 0.11
N GLN A 78 -20.03 7.49 -0.76
CA GLN A 78 -20.06 7.65 -2.22
C GLN A 78 -18.80 8.34 -2.75
N LEU A 79 -17.64 7.91 -2.26
CA LEU A 79 -16.33 8.29 -2.76
C LEU A 79 -15.89 7.28 -3.83
N GLY A 80 -15.42 7.78 -4.97
CA GLY A 80 -14.85 6.93 -6.00
C GLY A 80 -13.45 6.43 -5.61
N SER A 81 -13.03 5.30 -6.17
CA SER A 81 -11.68 4.75 -5.96
C SER A 81 -10.58 5.75 -6.33
N SER A 82 -10.80 6.61 -7.32
CA SER A 82 -9.86 7.68 -7.71
C SER A 82 -9.72 8.80 -6.69
N GLN A 83 -10.63 8.88 -5.71
CA GLN A 83 -10.60 9.86 -4.62
C GLN A 83 -9.97 9.27 -3.35
N MET A 84 -9.73 7.96 -3.34
CA MET A 84 -9.16 7.28 -2.20
C MET A 84 -7.64 7.45 -2.16
N PRO A 85 -7.06 7.60 -0.96
CA PRO A 85 -5.61 7.67 -0.83
C PRO A 85 -4.97 6.32 -1.21
N ASP A 86 -3.88 6.40 -1.95
CA ASP A 86 -3.07 5.24 -2.33
C ASP A 86 -1.99 5.00 -1.27
N PHE A 87 -2.16 3.93 -0.50
CA PHE A 87 -1.19 3.55 0.53
C PHE A 87 0.19 3.25 -0.03
N TYR A 88 0.27 2.56 -1.17
CA TYR A 88 1.54 2.20 -1.78
C TYR A 88 2.29 3.47 -2.21
N ALA A 89 1.58 4.43 -2.81
CA ALA A 89 2.16 5.72 -3.18
C ALA A 89 2.68 6.48 -1.96
N LEU A 90 1.93 6.49 -0.84
CA LEU A 90 2.37 7.10 0.41
C LEU A 90 3.61 6.40 0.99
N TRP A 91 3.67 5.08 0.92
CA TRP A 91 4.82 4.31 1.39
C TRP A 91 6.06 4.59 0.52
N VAL A 92 5.92 4.60 -0.81
CA VAL A 92 6.99 4.98 -1.73
C VAL A 92 7.51 6.39 -1.44
N ALA A 93 6.61 7.36 -1.23
CA ALA A 93 6.98 8.73 -0.90
C ALA A 93 7.81 8.77 0.40
N ARG A 94 7.38 8.05 1.44
CA ARG A 94 8.12 7.96 2.70
C ARG A 94 9.50 7.32 2.53
N ARG A 95 9.61 6.25 1.73
CA ARG A 95 10.93 5.64 1.43
C ARG A 95 11.85 6.63 0.73
N ALA A 96 11.32 7.40 -0.22
CA ALA A 96 12.08 8.43 -0.92
C ALA A 96 12.59 9.53 0.04
N GLU A 97 11.77 9.98 1.00
CA GLU A 97 12.19 10.93 2.06
C GLU A 97 13.38 10.39 2.87
N LEU A 98 13.43 9.08 3.10
CA LEU A 98 14.49 8.40 3.83
C LEU A 98 15.68 8.00 2.95
N GLY A 99 15.70 8.38 1.66
CA GLY A 99 16.75 8.00 0.71
C GLY A 99 16.75 6.51 0.33
N ARG A 100 15.61 5.82 0.48
CA ARG A 100 15.42 4.39 0.24
C ARG A 100 14.71 4.18 -1.11
N GLY A 101 15.01 3.06 -1.77
CA GLY A 101 14.29 2.62 -2.97
C GLY A 101 12.85 2.21 -2.67
N PRO A 102 12.00 1.99 -3.69
CA PRO A 102 10.62 1.54 -3.48
C PRO A 102 10.58 0.20 -2.71
N PRO A 103 9.46 -0.12 -2.04
CA PRO A 103 9.25 -1.46 -1.52
C PRO A 103 9.23 -2.47 -2.67
N LEU A 104 9.97 -3.56 -2.50
CA LEU A 104 10.12 -4.62 -3.50
C LEU A 104 9.71 -5.96 -2.89
N LYS A 105 9.27 -6.89 -3.74
CA LYS A 105 9.11 -8.28 -3.32
C LYS A 105 10.48 -8.86 -2.98
N LYS A 106 10.54 -9.77 -2.02
CA LYS A 106 11.82 -10.30 -1.52
C LYS A 106 12.68 -10.92 -2.63
N GLU A 107 12.05 -11.59 -3.59
CA GLU A 107 12.72 -12.23 -4.72
C GLU A 107 13.40 -11.24 -5.68
N GLN A 108 13.15 -9.94 -5.53
CA GLN A 108 13.74 -8.87 -6.35
C GLN A 108 14.91 -8.16 -5.65
N THR A 109 15.34 -8.66 -4.49
CA THR A 109 16.33 -7.97 -3.65
C THR A 109 17.60 -8.80 -3.47
N THR A 110 18.75 -8.13 -3.60
CA THR A 110 20.06 -8.75 -3.40
C THR A 110 20.25 -9.25 -1.97
N ALA A 111 19.66 -8.58 -0.96
CA ALA A 111 19.77 -9.03 0.43
C ALA A 111 19.12 -10.40 0.65
N TYR A 112 18.00 -10.69 -0.01
CA TYR A 112 17.34 -11.99 0.04
C TYR A 112 18.13 -13.06 -0.73
N GLU A 113 18.63 -12.72 -1.93
CA GLU A 113 19.47 -13.63 -2.72
C GLU A 113 20.76 -14.01 -1.98
N LEU A 114 21.42 -13.04 -1.34
CA LEU A 114 22.61 -13.27 -0.52
C LEU A 114 22.31 -14.17 0.68
N ALA A 115 21.21 -13.92 1.37
CA ALA A 115 20.79 -14.74 2.52
C ALA A 115 20.48 -16.20 2.13
N ILE A 116 19.98 -16.43 0.90
CA ILE A 116 19.87 -17.78 0.35
C ILE A 116 21.27 -18.38 0.10
N ALA A 117 22.16 -17.62 -0.53
CA ALA A 117 23.51 -18.09 -0.85
C ALA A 117 24.37 -18.41 0.39
N THR A 118 24.17 -17.67 1.49
CA THR A 118 24.86 -17.89 2.77
C THR A 118 24.21 -18.96 3.64
N GLY A 119 23.04 -19.48 3.26
CA GLY A 119 22.30 -20.48 4.00
C GLY A 119 21.52 -19.93 5.22
N GLU A 120 21.41 -18.61 5.36
CA GLU A 120 20.58 -17.95 6.38
C GLU A 120 19.08 -18.21 6.15
N ILE A 121 18.68 -18.36 4.88
CA ILE A 121 17.34 -18.79 4.50
C ILE A 121 17.43 -20.16 3.84
N LEU A 122 16.84 -21.16 4.50
CA LEU A 122 16.62 -22.45 3.86
C LEU A 122 15.54 -22.26 2.79
N THR A 123 15.93 -22.27 1.51
CA THR A 123 14.95 -22.51 0.45
C THR A 123 14.46 -23.94 0.62
N SER A 124 13.19 -24.15 0.95
CA SER A 124 12.58 -25.48 0.94
C SER A 124 12.63 -26.06 -0.47
N ASN A 125 13.74 -26.74 -0.77
CA ASN A 125 13.88 -27.71 -1.84
C ASN A 125 14.33 -29.01 -1.15
N LYS A 126 13.35 -29.82 -0.74
CA LYS A 126 13.38 -31.21 -0.22
C LYS A 126 12.09 -31.40 0.57
N ASP A 127 11.09 -32.18 0.19
CA ASP A 127 10.93 -33.24 -0.82
C ASP A 127 9.53 -33.16 -1.46
#